data_AF-D8LZB9-F1
#
_entry.id   AF-D8LZB9-F1
#
_cell.length_a   1.000
_cell.length_b   1.000
_cell.length_c   1.000
_cell.angle_alpha   90.00
_cell.angle_beta   90.00
_cell.angle_gamma   90.00
#
_symmetry.space_group_name_H-M   'P 1'
#
loop_
_entity.id
_entity.type
_entity.pdbx_description
1 polymer ?
#
loop_
_entity_poly.entity_id
_entity_poly.type
_entity_poly.pdbx_seq_one_letter_code
_entity_poly.pdbx_strand_id
1 'polypeptide(L)'
;MIILRDRSERDKVLVVLADELDYLFTKNQHVIYKLFDWPSDPHSQLIVIGISNTIDLPERIMNLRNISRLSMNRVMFKPYNREQISTIISNRLNELTVFTPEAIDLCSRKVSAVSGDIRRALSIARRAIEIAQQQKLER
;
A
#
# COMPACT_ATOMS: atom_id res chain seq x y z
N MET A 1 8.09 -7.48 -22.45
CA MET A 1 6.95 -8.39 -22.23
C MET A 1 5.70 -7.72 -22.76
N ILE A 2 5.38 -7.94 -24.04
CA ILE A 2 4.09 -7.55 -24.62
C ILE A 2 3.22 -8.78 -24.41
N ILE A 3 2.16 -8.66 -23.62
CA ILE A 3 1.20 -9.75 -23.41
C ILE A 3 0.46 -9.93 -24.74
N LEU A 4 0.94 -10.85 -25.58
CA LEU A 4 0.28 -11.22 -26.82
C LEU A 4 -0.95 -12.04 -26.47
N ARG A 5 -2.13 -11.42 -26.61
CA ARG A 5 -3.43 -12.07 -26.38
C ARG A 5 -3.84 -12.89 -27.59
N ASP A 6 -4.37 -14.08 -27.33
CA ASP A 6 -4.96 -14.94 -28.35
C ASP A 6 -6.29 -14.33 -28.86
N ARG A 7 -6.62 -14.57 -30.13
CA ARG A 7 -7.74 -13.91 -30.85
C ARG A 7 -9.12 -14.19 -30.23
N SER A 8 -9.26 -15.24 -29.42
CA SER A 8 -10.47 -15.65 -28.71
C SER A 8 -10.73 -14.88 -27.40
N GLU A 9 -9.77 -14.09 -26.91
CA GLU A 9 -9.88 -13.34 -25.65
C GLU A 9 -10.20 -11.85 -25.84
N ARG A 10 -10.59 -11.44 -27.04
CA ARG A 10 -10.80 -10.02 -27.38
C ARG A 10 -11.97 -9.33 -26.65
N ASP A 11 -12.82 -10.09 -25.98
CA ASP A 11 -13.94 -9.57 -25.18
C ASP A 11 -13.67 -9.57 -23.65
N LYS A 12 -12.49 -9.98 -23.20
CA LYS A 12 -12.16 -10.02 -21.77
C LYS A 12 -11.46 -8.74 -21.32
N VAL A 13 -11.92 -8.14 -20.23
CA VAL A 13 -11.16 -7.06 -19.57
C VAL A 13 -9.91 -7.64 -18.90
N LEU A 14 -8.73 -7.08 -19.20
CA LEU A 14 -7.46 -7.38 -18.53
C LEU A 14 -7.25 -6.40 -17.38
N VAL A 15 -6.95 -6.91 -16.18
CA VAL A 15 -6.58 -6.07 -15.04
C VAL A 15 -5.10 -6.31 -14.72
N VAL A 16 -4.30 -5.25 -14.78
CA VAL A 16 -2.88 -5.26 -14.43
C VAL A 16 -2.70 -4.54 -13.10
N LEU A 17 -2.22 -5.26 -12.10
CA LEU A 17 -1.79 -4.70 -10.82
C LEU A 17 -0.26 -4.57 -10.82
N ALA A 18 0.22 -3.34 -10.72
CA ALA A 18 1.63 -3.01 -10.59
C ALA A 18 1.88 -2.50 -9.17
N ASP A 19 2.43 -3.35 -8.31
CA ASP A 19 2.90 -2.97 -6.99
C ASP A 19 4.30 -2.33 -7.06
N GLU A 20 4.64 -1.51 -6.07
CA GLU A 20 5.90 -0.76 -6.00
C GLU A 20 6.26 -0.04 -7.32
N LEU A 21 5.27 0.66 -7.90
CA LEU A 21 5.38 1.36 -9.17
C LEU A 21 6.50 2.41 -9.18
N ASP A 22 6.91 2.89 -8.00
CA ASP A 22 8.05 3.76 -7.80
C ASP A 22 9.38 3.17 -8.32
N TYR A 23 9.55 1.84 -8.36
CA TYR A 23 10.73 1.21 -8.99
C TYR A 23 10.84 1.44 -10.49
N LEU A 24 9.71 1.68 -11.18
CA LEU A 24 9.70 1.94 -12.61
C LEU A 24 10.10 3.39 -12.95
N PHE A 25 10.36 4.24 -11.94
CA PHE A 25 10.88 5.58 -12.16
C PHE A 25 12.32 5.53 -12.64
N THR A 26 12.46 5.74 -13.94
CA THR A 26 13.75 5.93 -14.60
C THR A 26 13.84 7.37 -15.10
N LYS A 27 15.05 7.86 -15.40
CA LYS A 27 15.27 9.23 -15.93
C LYS A 27 14.41 9.55 -17.15
N ASN A 28 14.14 8.55 -18.00
CA ASN A 28 13.37 8.73 -19.23
C ASN A 28 11.86 8.45 -19.05
N GLN A 29 11.43 7.91 -17.90
CA GLN A 29 10.03 7.67 -17.51
C GLN A 29 9.14 6.91 -18.52
N HIS A 30 9.73 6.36 -19.59
CA HIS A 30 9.04 5.84 -20.75
C HIS A 30 8.17 4.61 -20.44
N VAL A 31 8.59 3.79 -19.48
CA VAL A 31 7.84 2.59 -19.06
C VAL A 31 6.54 2.99 -18.35
N ILE A 32 6.62 3.92 -17.39
CA ILE A 32 5.46 4.42 -16.66
C ILE A 32 4.50 5.13 -17.61
N TYR A 33 5.03 5.93 -18.53
CA TYR A 33 4.21 6.59 -19.56
C TYR A 33 3.40 5.57 -20.37
N LYS A 34 4.06 4.57 -20.95
CA LYS A 34 3.37 3.55 -21.76
C LYS A 34 2.34 2.78 -20.95
N LEU A 35 2.67 2.42 -19.70
CA LEU A 35 1.78 1.67 -18.83
C LEU A 35 0.45 2.41 -18.59
N PHE A 36 0.49 3.74 -18.40
CA PHE A 36 -0.71 4.56 -18.20
C PHE A 36 -1.39 5.02 -19.48
N ASP A 37 -0.70 4.96 -20.63
CA ASP A 37 -1.28 5.26 -21.95
C ASP A 37 -2.07 4.07 -22.51
N TRP A 38 -1.69 2.83 -22.18
CA TRP A 38 -2.36 1.61 -22.69
C TRP A 38 -3.87 1.52 -22.44
N PRO A 39 -4.43 1.96 -21.28
CA PRO A 39 -5.88 2.00 -21.09
C PRO A 39 -6.60 3.07 -21.92
N SER A 40 -5.88 4.03 -22.49
CA SER A 40 -6.45 5.17 -23.22
C SER A 40 -6.72 4.86 -24.70
N ASP A 41 -6.24 3.73 -25.21
CA ASP A 41 -6.50 3.30 -26.58
C ASP A 41 -8.00 2.90 -26.73
N PRO A 42 -8.73 3.44 -27.73
CA PRO A 42 -10.17 3.22 -27.91
C PRO A 42 -10.63 1.75 -27.97
N HIS A 43 -9.76 0.82 -28.36
CA HIS A 43 -10.08 -0.61 -28.41
C HIS A 43 -9.49 -1.41 -27.24
N SER A 44 -8.94 -0.73 -26.25
CA SER A 44 -8.29 -1.34 -25.09
C SER A 44 -9.31 -1.73 -24.03
N GLN A 45 -9.34 -3.02 -23.70
CA GLN A 45 -10.05 -3.56 -22.54
C GLN A 45 -9.04 -3.78 -21.41
N LEU A 46 -8.38 -2.71 -20.96
CA LEU A 46 -7.32 -2.77 -19.96
C LEU A 46 -7.61 -1.85 -18.77
N ILE A 47 -7.49 -2.39 -17.56
CA ILE A 47 -7.47 -1.64 -16.32
C ILE A 47 -6.08 -1.76 -15.72
N VAL A 48 -5.45 -0.63 -15.40
CA VAL A 48 -4.15 -0.58 -14.72
C VAL A 48 -4.34 -0.01 -13.33
N ILE A 49 -3.92 -0.75 -12.32
CA ILE A 49 -3.88 -0.33 -10.93
C ILE A 49 -2.41 -0.26 -10.52
N GLY A 50 -1.94 0.95 -10.21
CA GLY A 50 -0.58 1.19 -9.72
C GLY A 50 -0.58 1.48 -8.23
N ILE A 51 0.22 0.76 -7.46
CA ILE A 51 0.48 1.03 -6.03
C ILE A 51 1.89 1.60 -5.91
N SER A 52 2.05 2.68 -5.15
CA SER A 52 3.33 3.33 -4.90
C SER A 52 3.36 3.97 -3.52
N ASN A 53 4.54 4.03 -2.91
CA ASN A 53 4.75 4.73 -1.64
C ASN A 53 4.89 6.24 -1.82
N THR A 54 5.24 6.71 -3.02
CA THR A 54 5.51 8.13 -3.27
C THR A 54 4.33 8.83 -3.91
N ILE A 55 4.03 10.03 -3.39
CA ILE A 55 2.86 10.81 -3.79
C ILE A 55 3.10 11.63 -5.06
N ASP A 56 4.37 11.89 -5.39
CA ASP A 56 4.79 12.88 -6.41
C ASP A 56 4.85 12.30 -7.82
N LEU A 57 4.30 11.10 -8.01
CA LEU A 57 4.23 10.39 -9.28
C LEU A 57 3.76 11.30 -10.44
N PRO A 58 2.65 12.05 -10.32
CA PRO A 58 2.15 12.89 -11.42
C PRO A 58 2.97 14.16 -11.65
N GLU A 59 3.45 14.81 -10.58
CA GLU A 59 4.25 16.04 -10.67
C GLU A 59 5.62 15.77 -11.28
N ARG A 60 6.21 14.60 -11.04
CA ARG A 60 7.46 14.18 -11.71
C ARG A 60 7.28 13.86 -13.18
N ILE A 61 6.04 13.62 -13.64
CA ILE A 61 5.70 13.30 -15.03
C ILE A 61 5.02 14.52 -15.70
N MET A 62 5.43 15.73 -15.32
CA MET A 62 4.89 17.05 -15.68
C MET A 62 4.72 17.37 -17.19
N ASN A 63 5.16 16.49 -18.09
CA ASN A 63 5.10 16.71 -19.54
C ASN A 63 3.84 16.10 -20.22
N LEU A 64 2.86 15.59 -19.47
CA LEU A 64 1.73 14.87 -20.04
C LEU A 64 0.46 15.71 -20.24
N ARG A 65 -0.07 15.69 -21.46
CA ARG A 65 -1.41 16.19 -21.84
C ARG A 65 -2.56 15.48 -21.08
N ASN A 66 -2.27 14.36 -20.41
CA ASN A 66 -3.23 13.49 -19.72
C ASN A 66 -3.14 13.53 -18.18
N ILE A 67 -2.38 14.46 -17.57
CA ILE A 67 -2.25 14.58 -16.10
C ILE A 67 -3.62 14.68 -15.42
N SER A 68 -4.58 15.39 -16.03
CA SER A 68 -5.92 15.57 -15.47
C SER A 68 -6.68 14.25 -15.23
N ARG A 69 -6.45 13.23 -16.06
CA ARG A 69 -7.11 11.92 -15.92
C ARG A 69 -6.44 11.07 -14.85
N LEU A 70 -5.10 11.10 -14.79
CA LEU A 70 -4.30 10.41 -13.78
C LEU A 70 -4.51 11.02 -12.39
N SER A 71 -4.66 12.33 -12.29
CA SER A 71 -4.93 13.01 -11.02
C SER A 71 -6.34 12.73 -10.50
N MET A 72 -7.33 12.50 -11.39
CA MET A 72 -8.72 12.26 -11.00
C MET A 72 -9.00 10.83 -10.51
N ASN A 73 -8.21 9.84 -10.93
CA ASN A 73 -8.37 8.42 -10.53
C ASN A 73 -7.44 7.97 -9.41
N ARG A 74 -7.00 8.90 -8.55
CA ARG A 74 -6.02 8.64 -7.51
C ARG A 74 -6.68 8.44 -6.14
N VAL A 75 -6.30 7.36 -5.46
CA VAL A 75 -6.67 7.10 -4.06
C VAL A 75 -5.43 7.21 -3.17
N MET A 76 -5.50 8.04 -2.13
CA MET A 76 -4.42 8.22 -1.16
C MET A 76 -4.75 7.48 0.14
N PHE A 77 -3.92 6.51 0.49
CA PHE A 77 -3.98 5.84 1.78
C PHE A 77 -3.13 6.63 2.78
N LYS A 78 -3.82 7.33 3.70
CA LYS A 78 -3.14 8.05 4.79
C LYS A 78 -2.60 7.06 5.82
N PRO A 79 -1.51 7.40 6.53
CA PRO A 79 -1.05 6.61 7.66
C PRO A 79 -2.16 6.42 8.70
N TYR A 80 -2.13 5.29 9.41
CA TYR A 80 -3.17 4.97 10.37
C TYR A 80 -3.12 5.91 11.57
N ASN A 81 -4.30 6.34 12.01
CA ASN A 81 -4.44 7.09 13.26
C ASN A 81 -4.42 6.14 14.47
N ARG A 82 -4.31 6.71 15.68
CA ARG A 82 -4.28 5.96 16.95
C ARG A 82 -5.43 4.96 17.08
N GLU A 83 -6.65 5.37 16.76
CA GLU A 83 -7.86 4.56 16.93
C GLU A 83 -7.92 3.40 15.94
N GLN A 84 -7.49 3.64 14.70
CA GLN A 84 -7.35 2.62 13.68
C GLN A 84 -6.29 1.59 14.08
N ILE A 85 -5.12 2.03 14.55
CA ILE A 85 -4.07 1.11 15.02
C ILE A 85 -4.57 0.27 16.18
N SER A 86 -5.20 0.90 17.19
CA SER A 86 -5.74 0.20 18.35
C SER A 86 -6.78 -0.84 17.95
N THR A 87 -7.73 -0.45 17.08
CA THR A 87 -8.76 -1.35 16.54
C THR A 87 -8.14 -2.52 15.78
N ILE A 88 -7.13 -2.26 14.93
CA ILE A 88 -6.47 -3.32 14.17
C ILE A 88 -5.74 -4.29 15.10
N ILE A 89 -5.01 -3.80 16.10
CA ILE A 89 -4.29 -4.65 17.06
C ILE A 89 -5.30 -5.51 17.83
N SER A 90 -6.35 -4.91 18.39
CA SER A 90 -7.39 -5.62 19.13
C SER A 90 -8.08 -6.68 18.26
N ASN A 91 -8.44 -6.36 17.02
CA ASN A 91 -9.04 -7.32 16.08
C ASN A 91 -8.08 -8.45 15.69
N ARG A 92 -6.77 -8.21 15.65
CA ARG A 92 -5.79 -9.28 15.37
C ARG A 92 -5.58 -10.20 16.58
N LEU A 93 -5.73 -9.67 17.79
CA LEU A 93 -5.62 -10.44 19.02
C LEU A 93 -6.92 -11.22 19.32
N ASN A 94 -8.06 -10.84 18.72
CA ASN A 94 -9.37 -11.46 18.95
C ASN A 94 -9.65 -11.59 20.47
N GLU A 95 -9.93 -12.80 20.96
CA GLU A 95 -10.21 -13.12 22.36
C GLU A 95 -8.94 -13.34 23.20
N LEU A 96 -7.74 -13.22 22.61
CA LEU A 96 -6.49 -13.40 23.34
C LEU A 96 -6.19 -12.17 24.19
N THR A 97 -6.40 -12.27 25.51
CA THR A 97 -6.09 -11.22 26.49
C THR A 97 -4.60 -11.18 26.83
N VAL A 98 -3.74 -11.04 25.81
CA VAL A 98 -2.27 -10.99 25.98
C VAL A 98 -1.80 -9.59 26.37
N PHE A 99 -2.52 -8.55 25.94
CA PHE A 99 -2.23 -7.16 26.26
C PHE A 99 -3.38 -6.53 27.02
N THR A 100 -3.05 -5.64 27.97
CA THR A 100 -4.05 -4.77 28.58
C THR A 100 -4.47 -3.66 27.60
N PRO A 101 -5.69 -3.11 27.71
CA PRO A 101 -6.14 -2.01 26.84
C PRO A 101 -5.19 -0.80 26.88
N GLU A 102 -4.58 -0.51 28.03
CA GLU A 102 -3.63 0.59 28.21
C GLU A 102 -2.34 0.33 27.42
N ALA A 103 -1.87 -0.91 27.36
CA ALA A 103 -0.68 -1.28 26.59
C ALA A 103 -0.93 -1.11 25.07
N ILE A 104 -2.12 -1.51 24.61
CA ILE A 104 -2.53 -1.32 23.20
C ILE A 104 -2.63 0.16 22.87
N ASP A 105 -3.26 0.97 23.73
CA ASP A 105 -3.38 2.42 23.53
C ASP A 105 -2.01 3.11 23.55
N LEU A 106 -1.12 2.72 24.46
CA LEU A 106 0.25 3.24 24.52
C LEU A 106 1.03 2.95 23.23
N CYS A 107 0.98 1.70 22.75
CA CYS A 107 1.60 1.31 21.48
C CYS A 107 1.03 2.11 20.31
N SER A 108 -0.30 2.20 20.23
CA SER A 108 -1.02 2.87 19.17
C SER A 108 -0.68 4.36 19.10
N ARG A 109 -0.72 5.06 20.25
CA ARG A 109 -0.32 6.48 20.36
C ARG A 109 1.10 6.71 19.88
N LYS A 110 2.03 5.85 20.33
CA LYS A 110 3.44 6.02 20.00
C LYS A 110 3.69 5.84 18.51
N VAL A 111 3.08 4.83 17.89
CA VAL A 111 3.28 4.55 16.47
C VAL A 111 2.59 5.58 15.57
N SER A 112 1.36 5.99 15.90
CA SER A 112 0.66 7.03 15.13
C SER A 112 1.39 8.37 15.17
N ALA A 113 2.05 8.71 16.28
CA ALA A 113 2.82 9.94 16.41
C ALA A 113 4.12 9.94 15.59
N VAL A 114 4.67 8.77 15.28
CA VAL A 114 5.97 8.65 14.58
C VAL A 114 5.80 8.38 13.08
N SER A 115 4.89 7.48 12.71
CA SER A 115 4.76 7.03 11.30
C SER A 115 3.35 6.65 10.88
N GLY A 116 2.52 6.13 11.80
CA GLY A 116 1.23 5.53 11.46
C GLY A 116 1.34 4.20 10.69
N ASP A 117 2.51 3.55 10.66
CA ASP A 117 2.70 2.25 10.01
C ASP A 117 2.28 1.10 10.93
N ILE A 118 1.26 0.36 10.49
CA ILE A 118 0.72 -0.79 11.23
C ILE A 118 1.74 -1.94 11.36
N ARG A 119 2.65 -2.11 10.40
CA ARG A 119 3.69 -3.15 10.46
C ARG A 119 4.60 -2.90 11.66
N ARG A 120 4.95 -1.64 11.91
CA ARG A 120 5.77 -1.24 13.07
C ARG A 120 5.02 -1.52 14.38
N ALA A 121 3.73 -1.19 14.45
CA ALA A 121 2.93 -1.46 15.65
C ALA A 121 2.86 -2.96 15.99
N LEU A 122 2.59 -3.81 14.99
CA LEU A 122 2.55 -5.26 15.17
C LEU A 122 3.93 -5.83 15.54
N SER A 123 5.01 -5.31 14.97
CA SER A 123 6.37 -5.71 15.34
C SER A 123 6.72 -5.36 16.78
N ILE A 124 6.29 -4.18 17.26
CA ILE A 124 6.49 -3.77 18.66
C ILE A 124 5.70 -4.69 19.59
N ALA A 125 4.43 -4.97 19.27
CA ALA A 125 3.61 -5.88 20.05
C ALA A 125 4.26 -7.28 20.13
N ARG A 126 4.67 -7.85 18.99
CA ARG A 126 5.39 -9.13 18.96
C ARG A 126 6.65 -9.10 19.85
N ARG A 127 7.46 -8.05 19.74
CA ARG A 127 8.69 -7.91 20.54
C ARG A 127 8.40 -7.81 22.04
N ALA A 128 7.32 -7.14 22.44
CA ALA A 128 6.91 -7.07 23.85
C ALA A 128 6.57 -8.46 24.42
N ILE A 129 5.90 -9.31 23.63
CA ILE A 129 5.61 -10.70 24.02
C ILE A 129 6.90 -11.50 24.18
N GLU A 130 7.81 -11.41 23.21
CA GLU A 130 9.10 -12.13 23.24
C GLU A 130 9.90 -11.78 24.51
N ILE A 131 9.94 -10.50 24.88
CA ILE A 131 10.63 -10.04 26.10
C ILE A 131 9.93 -10.56 27.35
N ALA A 132 8.60 -10.51 27.41
CA ALA A 132 7.84 -11.02 28.56
C ALA A 132 8.02 -12.54 28.75
N GLN A 133 8.11 -13.28 27.65
CA GLN A 133 8.39 -14.72 27.68
C GLN A 133 9.80 -15.02 28.20
N GLN A 134 10.82 -14.28 27.75
CA GLN A 134 12.20 -14.43 28.24
C GLN A 134 12.31 -14.19 29.74
N GLN A 135 11.71 -13.10 30.24
CA GLN A 135 11.71 -12.77 31.67
C GLN A 135 10.99 -13.82 32.53
N LYS A 136 9.99 -14.51 31.97
CA LYS A 136 9.30 -15.60 32.66
C LYS A 136 10.14 -16.87 32.70
N LEU A 137 11.02 -17.10 31.72
CA LEU A 137 11.91 -18.26 31.66
C LEU A 137 13.13 -18.13 32.57
N GLU A 138 13.56 -16.90 32.83
CA GLU A 138 14.67 -16.56 33.73
C GLU A 138 14.27 -16.50 35.22
N ARG A 139 12.97 -16.63 35.52
CA ARG A 139 12.40 -16.71 36.87
C ARG A 139 11.99 -18.13 37.20
#